data_AF-A0A421JQY2-F1
#
_entry.id   AF-A0A421JQY2-F1
#
_cell.length_a   1.000
_cell.length_b   1.000
_cell.length_c   1.000
_cell.angle_alpha   90.00
_cell.angle_beta   90.00
_cell.angle_gamma   90.00
#
_symmetry.space_group_name_H-M   'P 1'
#
loop_
_entity.id
_entity.type
_entity.pdbx_description
1 polymer ?
#
loop_
_entity_poly.entity_id
_entity_poly.type
_entity_poly.pdbx_seq_one_letter_code
_entity_poly.pdbx_strand_id
1 'polypeptide(L)'
;MEISTLENDYHIPIDKREIGVIIDVEEVFNRNHRVVRQRGYAVGQFSFNTLDSGQHRICLTSKSFLRNNWFGDDYDYELVQDSKFTSVRIGIEFSMGDMETSLHYFKSMKDKIVGLTNKLLLIQQEQLFIRDKESIFRDLSERTCSTVINWVMIQLAMVLLIFIYQVFYYSKLYFAAKRKED
;
A
#
# COMPACT_ATOMS: atom_id res chain seq x y z
N MET A 1 32.17 43.26 34.10
CA MET A 1 31.29 42.61 33.13
C MET A 1 30.32 41.78 33.94
N GLU A 2 29.23 42.40 34.38
CA GLU A 2 28.22 41.77 35.23
C GLU A 2 27.46 40.74 34.42
N ILE A 3 27.47 39.49 34.89
CA ILE A 3 26.57 38.44 34.42
C ILE A 3 25.26 38.73 35.14
N SER A 4 24.34 39.42 34.46
CA SER A 4 22.98 39.59 34.93
C SER A 4 22.30 38.22 34.97
N THR A 5 22.26 37.64 36.16
CA THR A 5 21.37 36.53 36.49
C THR A 5 19.95 37.04 36.32
N LEU A 6 19.34 36.75 35.17
CA LEU A 6 17.94 36.97 34.93
C LEU A 6 17.19 35.94 35.77
N GLU A 7 16.93 36.31 37.03
CA GLU A 7 16.09 35.58 37.97
C GLU A 7 14.66 35.68 37.47
N ASN A 8 14.33 34.86 36.47
CA ASN A 8 12.95 34.56 36.15
C ASN A 8 12.40 33.83 37.37
N ASP A 9 11.58 34.52 38.15
CA ASP A 9 10.85 33.94 39.26
C ASP A 9 9.89 32.88 38.69
N TYR A 10 10.26 31.61 38.87
CA TYR A 10 9.45 30.48 38.42
C TYR A 10 8.49 30.14 39.56
N HIS A 11 7.23 30.58 39.44
CA HIS A 11 6.20 30.17 40.38
C HIS A 11 5.92 28.67 40.22
N ILE A 12 6.11 27.90 41.29
CA ILE A 12 5.68 26.51 41.34
C ILE A 12 4.22 26.54 41.76
N PRO A 13 3.29 26.13 40.89
CA PRO A 13 1.88 26.15 41.21
C PRO A 13 1.58 25.25 42.40
N ILE A 14 0.68 25.73 43.26
CA ILE A 14 0.30 25.06 44.50
C ILE A 14 -0.50 23.79 44.20
N ASP A 15 -1.34 23.83 43.15
CA ASP A 15 -2.04 22.64 42.64
C ASP A 15 -1.50 22.17 41.28
N LYS A 16 -0.83 21.01 41.29
CA LYS A 16 -0.29 20.34 40.10
C LYS A 16 -1.36 19.60 39.29
N ARG A 17 -2.58 19.46 39.79
CA ARG A 17 -3.66 18.69 39.14
C ARG A 17 -4.32 19.46 38.00
N GLU A 18 -4.34 20.77 38.12
CA GLU A 18 -5.05 21.65 37.18
C GLU A 18 -4.14 22.18 36.08
N ILE A 19 -2.88 21.78 36.07
CA ILE A 19 -1.87 22.23 35.12
C ILE A 19 -1.37 21.04 34.34
N GLY A 20 -1.29 21.22 33.03
CA GLY A 20 -0.82 20.17 32.16
C GLY A 20 -0.34 20.68 30.81
N VAL A 21 -0.07 19.74 29.94
CA VAL A 21 0.45 20.00 28.60
C VAL A 21 -0.50 19.35 27.59
N ILE A 22 -0.88 20.09 26.56
CA ILE A 22 -1.54 19.55 25.39
C ILE A 22 -0.45 19.09 24.43
N ILE A 23 -0.49 17.82 24.08
CA ILE A 23 0.45 17.16 23.18
C ILE A 23 -0.27 16.95 21.87
N ASP A 24 0.17 17.66 20.83
CA ASP A 24 -0.34 17.51 19.47
C ASP A 24 0.76 16.92 18.57
N VAL A 25 0.43 15.89 17.80
CA VAL A 25 1.32 15.28 16.81
C VAL A 25 0.70 15.41 15.42
N GLU A 26 1.42 16.03 14.51
CA GLU A 26 0.97 16.34 13.14
C GLU A 26 1.90 15.74 12.09
N GLU A 27 1.33 15.19 11.02
CA GLU A 27 2.03 14.71 9.83
C GLU A 27 2.27 15.86 8.86
N VAL A 28 3.53 16.30 8.76
CA VAL A 28 3.91 17.44 7.90
C VAL A 28 3.77 17.09 6.42
N PHE A 29 4.03 15.83 6.05
CA PHE A 29 3.90 15.34 4.68
C PHE A 29 2.45 15.25 4.20
N ASN A 30 1.47 15.21 5.11
CA ASN A 30 0.06 15.05 4.81
C ASN A 30 -0.75 16.29 5.21
N ARG A 31 -0.36 17.47 4.69
CA ARG A 31 -1.06 18.74 4.93
C ARG A 31 -1.27 19.06 6.43
N ASN A 32 -0.31 18.72 7.28
CA ASN A 32 -0.41 18.86 8.75
C ASN A 32 -1.63 18.13 9.33
N HIS A 33 -1.90 16.91 8.84
CA HIS A 33 -2.94 16.07 9.41
C HIS A 33 -2.59 15.73 10.86
N ARG A 34 -3.50 16.03 11.80
CA ARG A 34 -3.28 15.79 13.22
C ARG A 34 -3.63 14.36 13.57
N VAL A 35 -2.62 13.59 13.98
CA VAL A 35 -2.73 12.16 14.31
C VAL A 35 -3.09 11.97 15.77
N VAL A 36 -2.48 12.77 16.65
CA VAL A 36 -2.68 12.67 18.10
C VAL A 36 -2.97 14.05 18.67
N ARG A 37 -3.98 14.10 19.55
CA ARG A 37 -4.23 15.21 20.44
C ARG A 37 -4.55 14.65 21.81
N GLN A 38 -3.60 14.75 22.72
CA GLN A 38 -3.75 14.22 24.07
C GLN A 38 -3.48 15.30 25.11
N ARG A 39 -4.28 15.28 26.18
CA ARG A 39 -4.03 16.07 27.38
C ARG A 39 -3.13 15.27 28.32
N GLY A 40 -1.93 15.77 28.56
CA GLY A 40 -0.99 15.27 29.55
C GLY A 40 -1.06 16.06 30.85
N TYR A 41 -0.70 15.40 31.94
CA TYR A 41 -0.47 16.04 33.24
C TYR A 41 0.89 16.75 33.26
N ALA A 42 1.18 17.51 34.32
CA ALA A 42 2.46 18.19 34.49
C ALA A 42 3.69 17.26 34.44
N VAL A 43 3.53 15.98 34.81
CA VAL A 43 4.56 14.93 34.69
C VAL A 43 3.90 13.67 34.13
N GLY A 44 4.50 13.07 33.11
CA GLY A 44 4.01 11.83 32.53
C GLY A 44 4.79 11.41 31.29
N GLN A 45 4.44 10.24 30.78
CA GLN A 45 4.96 9.70 29.53
C GLN A 45 3.82 9.61 28.51
N PHE A 46 4.12 9.88 27.25
CA PHE A 46 3.23 9.59 26.15
C PHE A 46 3.96 8.77 25.10
N SER A 47 3.23 7.91 24.41
CA SER A 47 3.74 7.12 23.30
C SER A 47 2.72 7.19 22.17
N PHE A 48 3.21 7.35 20.95
CA PHE A 48 2.37 7.34 19.77
C PHE A 48 3.03 6.44 18.71
N ASN A 49 2.19 5.78 17.93
CA ASN A 49 2.63 4.99 16.79
C ASN A 49 2.25 5.74 15.50
N THR A 50 3.18 5.78 14.56
CA THR A 50 2.97 6.36 13.24
C THR A 50 2.45 5.28 12.29
N LEU A 51 1.38 5.58 11.54
CA LEU A 51 0.86 4.65 10.53
C LEU A 51 1.72 4.66 9.26
N ASP A 52 2.28 5.83 8.91
CA ASP A 52 3.07 6.03 7.71
C ASP A 52 4.45 6.63 8.04
N SER A 53 5.44 6.35 7.18
CA SER A 53 6.81 6.83 7.34
C SER A 53 6.92 8.24 6.79
N GLY A 54 7.24 9.21 7.64
CA GLY A 54 7.36 10.60 7.20
C GLY A 54 7.76 11.58 8.30
N GLN A 55 7.80 12.86 7.94
CA GLN A 55 8.12 13.93 8.89
C GLN A 55 6.91 14.25 9.77
N HIS A 56 7.10 14.13 11.08
CA HIS A 56 6.11 14.45 12.09
C HIS A 56 6.55 15.67 12.90
N ARG A 57 5.62 16.55 13.25
CA ARG A 57 5.82 17.70 14.13
C ARG A 57 5.10 17.43 15.45
N ILE A 58 5.85 17.47 16.54
CA ILE A 58 5.34 17.32 17.90
C ILE A 58 5.27 18.71 18.54
N CYS A 59 4.07 19.14 18.93
CA CYS A 59 3.80 20.42 19.56
C CYS A 59 3.37 20.19 21.01
N LEU A 60 4.11 20.77 21.97
CA LEU A 60 3.80 20.73 23.39
C LEU A 60 3.33 22.11 23.83
N THR A 61 2.05 22.22 24.20
CA THR A 61 1.46 23.48 24.64
C THR A 61 1.06 23.38 26.11
N SER A 62 1.74 24.09 27.00
CA SER A 62 1.33 24.19 28.40
C SER A 62 0.03 24.96 28.54
N LYS A 63 -0.91 24.43 29.33
CA LYS A 63 -2.19 25.07 29.64
C LYS A 63 -2.55 24.87 31.10
N SER A 64 -3.02 25.96 31.73
CA SER A 64 -3.84 25.86 32.94
C SER A 64 -5.24 25.40 32.53
N PHE A 65 -5.76 24.42 33.23
CA PHE A 65 -7.13 23.94 33.08
C PHE A 65 -8.01 24.33 34.27
N LEU A 66 -7.53 25.26 35.09
CA LEU A 66 -8.29 25.89 36.16
C LEU A 66 -9.62 26.38 35.58
N ARG A 67 -10.74 25.87 36.12
CA ARG A 67 -12.06 26.31 35.71
C ARG A 67 -12.31 27.65 36.39
N ASN A 68 -12.05 28.76 35.70
CA ASN A 68 -12.41 30.09 36.19
C ASN A 68 -13.90 30.09 36.55
N ASN A 69 -14.22 30.05 37.83
CA ASN A 69 -15.57 30.22 38.33
C ASN A 69 -15.87 31.72 38.31
N TRP A 70 -16.06 32.27 37.11
CA TRP A 70 -16.31 33.70 36.84
C TRP A 70 -17.53 34.26 37.62
N PHE A 71 -18.36 33.41 38.23
CA PHE A 71 -19.61 33.78 38.90
C PHE A 71 -19.54 33.92 40.43
N GLY A 72 -18.36 34.08 41.03
CA GLY A 72 -18.23 34.38 42.47
C GLY A 72 -17.51 35.70 42.71
N ASP A 73 -18.07 36.56 43.55
CA ASP A 73 -17.54 37.88 43.96
C ASP A 73 -16.20 37.82 44.73
N ASP A 74 -15.56 36.65 44.82
CA ASP A 74 -14.29 36.45 45.53
C ASP A 74 -13.15 36.36 44.51
N TYR A 75 -12.55 37.51 44.21
CA TYR A 75 -11.41 37.62 43.32
C TYR A 75 -10.14 37.19 44.07
N ASP A 76 -9.90 35.89 44.13
CA ASP A 76 -8.65 35.37 44.66
C ASP A 76 -7.51 35.65 43.65
N TYR A 77 -6.66 36.63 44.00
CA TYR A 77 -5.59 37.12 43.13
C TYR A 77 -4.53 36.03 42.84
N GLU A 78 -4.41 35.05 43.72
CA GLU A 78 -3.47 33.94 43.64
C GLU A 78 -3.88 32.95 42.52
N LEU A 79 -5.19 32.67 42.38
CA LEU A 79 -5.75 31.83 41.31
C LEU A 79 -5.58 32.46 39.92
N VAL A 80 -5.63 33.79 39.82
CA VAL A 80 -5.45 34.50 38.54
C VAL A 80 -3.99 34.45 38.08
N GLN A 81 -3.02 34.47 38.99
CA GLN A 81 -1.60 34.30 38.65
C GLN A 81 -1.30 32.90 38.10
N ASP A 82 -1.87 31.85 38.70
CA ASP A 82 -1.73 30.46 38.22
C ASP A 82 -2.40 30.20 36.85
N SER A 83 -3.31 31.08 36.42
CA SER A 83 -3.92 30.99 35.09
C SER A 83 -3.02 31.54 33.96
N LYS A 84 -2.06 32.42 34.29
CA LYS A 84 -1.28 33.20 33.31
C LYS A 84 0.17 32.75 33.24
N PHE A 85 0.39 31.53 32.74
CA PHE A 85 1.73 31.03 32.42
C PHE A 85 2.38 31.87 31.32
N THR A 86 3.37 32.69 31.68
CA THR A 86 4.16 33.50 30.72
C THR A 86 5.44 32.78 30.28
N SER A 87 6.00 31.92 31.14
CA SER A 87 7.17 31.10 30.84
C SER A 87 7.01 29.71 31.48
N VAL A 88 7.27 28.66 30.71
CA VAL A 88 7.21 27.27 31.19
C VAL A 88 8.49 26.55 30.75
N ARG A 89 9.15 25.87 31.68
CA ARG A 89 10.24 24.93 31.37
C ARG A 89 9.65 23.55 31.13
N ILE A 90 9.93 22.98 29.97
CA ILE A 90 9.53 21.62 29.60
C ILE A 90 10.81 20.79 29.47
N GLY A 91 10.99 19.81 30.35
CA GLY A 91 12.02 18.78 30.21
C GLY A 91 11.47 17.66 29.34
N ILE A 92 12.13 17.34 28.23
CA ILE A 92 11.71 16.27 27.33
C ILE A 92 12.83 15.25 27.21
N GLU A 93 12.51 14.01 27.56
CA GLU A 93 13.37 12.87 27.31
C GLU A 93 12.74 12.05 26.18
N PHE A 94 13.45 11.96 25.05
CA PHE A 94 13.00 11.17 23.91
C PHE A 94 13.69 9.81 23.97
N SER A 95 12.90 8.76 24.22
CA SER A 95 13.33 7.38 24.03
C SER A 95 12.64 6.82 22.80
N MET A 96 13.40 6.66 21.72
CA MET A 96 12.94 5.92 20.54
C MET A 96 13.14 4.44 20.85
N GLY A 97 12.03 3.73 21.08
CA GLY A 97 12.06 2.30 21.23
C GLY A 97 12.64 1.67 19.96
N ASP A 98 13.75 0.96 20.13
CA ASP A 98 14.21 -0.09 19.22
C ASP A 98 14.84 0.34 17.88
N MET A 99 16.01 0.97 17.96
CA MET A 99 16.95 1.04 16.83
C MET A 99 17.48 -0.35 16.42
N GLU A 100 17.48 -1.32 17.34
CA GLU A 100 18.06 -2.65 17.12
C GLU A 100 17.11 -3.60 16.35
N THR A 101 15.83 -3.65 16.70
CA THR A 101 14.85 -4.44 15.92
C THR A 101 14.53 -3.78 14.60
N SER A 102 14.47 -2.44 14.50
CA SER A 102 14.28 -1.76 13.22
C SER A 102 15.40 -2.08 12.22
N LEU A 103 16.66 -2.19 12.66
CA LEU A 103 17.77 -2.62 11.80
C LEU A 103 17.59 -4.05 11.28
N HIS A 104 17.11 -4.97 12.12
CA HIS A 104 16.76 -6.34 11.70
C HIS A 104 15.61 -6.37 10.69
N TYR A 105 14.56 -5.55 10.89
CA TYR A 105 13.46 -5.41 9.94
C TYR A 105 13.92 -4.77 8.62
N PHE A 106 14.76 -3.74 8.65
CA PHE A 106 15.35 -3.12 7.46
C PHE A 106 16.24 -4.10 6.69
N LYS A 107 17.02 -4.93 7.40
CA LYS A 107 17.83 -5.99 6.81
C LYS A 107 16.94 -7.04 6.13
N SER A 108 15.90 -7.51 6.82
CA SER A 108 14.94 -8.47 6.25
C SER A 108 14.18 -7.90 5.03
N MET A 109 13.84 -6.61 5.04
CA MET A 109 13.23 -5.95 3.88
C MET A 109 14.19 -5.84 2.70
N LYS A 110 15.47 -5.47 2.94
CA LYS A 110 16.48 -5.48 1.88
C LYS A 110 16.68 -6.87 1.30
N ASP A 111 16.75 -7.90 2.13
CA ASP A 111 16.90 -9.29 1.69
C ASP A 111 15.71 -9.73 0.82
N LYS A 112 14.48 -9.30 1.18
CA LYS A 112 13.28 -9.52 0.36
C LYS A 112 13.36 -8.79 -0.98
N ILE A 113 13.75 -7.51 -1.01
CA ILE A 113 13.89 -6.74 -2.25
C ILE A 113 14.90 -7.39 -3.19
N VAL A 114 16.08 -7.77 -2.68
CA VAL A 114 17.10 -8.49 -3.46
C VAL A 114 16.55 -9.82 -3.97
N GLY A 115 15.78 -10.54 -3.14
CA GLY A 115 15.09 -11.77 -3.54
C GLY A 115 14.08 -11.57 -4.67
N LEU A 116 13.29 -10.49 -4.64
CA LEU A 116 12.34 -10.16 -5.70
C LEU A 116 13.06 -9.77 -7.00
N THR A 117 14.12 -8.97 -6.92
CA THR A 117 14.92 -8.59 -8.09
C THR A 117 15.51 -9.82 -8.80
N ASN A 118 16.03 -10.79 -8.04
CA ASN A 118 16.52 -12.04 -8.63
C ASN A 118 15.42 -12.85 -9.31
N LYS A 119 14.22 -12.93 -8.71
CA LYS A 119 13.08 -13.62 -9.33
C LYS A 119 12.60 -12.92 -10.60
N LEU A 120 12.60 -11.59 -10.62
CA LEU A 120 12.23 -10.83 -11.81
C LEU A 120 13.19 -11.08 -12.97
N LEU A 121 14.50 -11.16 -12.70
CA LEU A 121 15.49 -11.51 -13.73
C LEU A 121 15.26 -12.92 -14.29
N LEU A 122 14.96 -13.90 -13.44
CA LEU A 122 14.63 -15.26 -13.87
C LEU A 122 13.38 -15.28 -14.75
N ILE A 123 12.31 -14.60 -14.34
CA ILE A 123 11.07 -14.52 -15.12
C ILE A 123 11.30 -13.82 -16.46
N GLN A 124 12.05 -12.72 -16.48
CA GLN A 124 12.35 -12.01 -17.71
C GLN A 124 13.12 -12.90 -18.70
N GLN A 125 14.09 -13.67 -18.19
CA GLN A 125 14.84 -14.63 -19.00
C GLN A 125 13.94 -15.76 -19.53
N GLU A 126 13.03 -16.27 -18.71
CA GLU A 126 12.10 -17.33 -19.08
C GLU A 126 11.07 -16.84 -20.12
N GLN A 127 10.55 -15.63 -19.97
CA GLN A 127 9.63 -15.02 -20.94
C GLN A 127 10.28 -14.83 -22.33
N LEU A 128 11.56 -14.46 -22.36
CA LEU A 128 12.32 -14.37 -23.62
C LEU A 128 12.45 -15.75 -24.27
N PHE A 129 12.80 -16.77 -23.49
CA PHE A 129 12.90 -18.14 -23.99
C PHE A 129 11.56 -18.68 -24.51
N ILE A 130 10.45 -18.37 -23.82
CA ILE A 130 9.11 -18.75 -24.26
C ILE A 130 8.77 -18.08 -25.60
N ARG A 131 9.08 -16.78 -25.77
CA ARG A 131 8.79 -16.05 -27.01
C ARG A 131 9.60 -16.58 -28.20
N ASP A 132 10.86 -16.96 -27.98
CA ASP A 132 11.68 -17.60 -29.00
C ASP A 132 11.08 -18.95 -29.42
N LYS A 133 10.64 -19.76 -28.45
CA LYS A 133 9.99 -21.05 -28.71
C LYS A 133 8.63 -20.92 -29.38
N GLU A 134 7.85 -19.90 -29.03
CA GLU A 134 6.53 -19.64 -29.60
C GLU A 134 6.61 -19.38 -31.11
N SER A 135 7.60 -18.61 -31.56
CA SER A 135 7.81 -18.35 -32.99
C SER A 135 8.05 -19.64 -33.79
N ILE A 136 8.88 -20.54 -33.26
CA ILE A 136 9.22 -21.82 -33.87
C ILE A 136 8.00 -22.76 -33.85
N PHE A 137 7.28 -22.79 -32.73
CA PHE A 137 6.08 -23.61 -32.60
C PHE A 137 4.97 -23.14 -33.53
N ARG A 138 4.80 -21.83 -33.69
CA ARG A 138 3.83 -21.24 -34.62
C ARG A 138 4.14 -21.67 -36.05
N ASP A 139 5.38 -21.54 -36.51
CA ASP A 139 5.78 -21.92 -37.86
C ASP A 139 5.63 -23.43 -38.13
N LEU A 140 5.97 -24.27 -37.15
CA LEU A 140 5.77 -25.72 -37.24
C LEU A 140 4.28 -26.06 -37.33
N SER A 141 3.44 -25.40 -36.52
CA SER A 141 1.99 -25.62 -36.53
C SER A 141 1.37 -25.23 -37.88
N GLU A 142 1.79 -24.10 -38.47
CA GLU A 142 1.33 -23.64 -39.78
C GLU A 142 1.73 -24.60 -40.91
N ARG A 143 2.98 -25.09 -40.90
CA ARG A 143 3.49 -26.02 -41.93
C ARG A 143 2.84 -27.40 -41.85
N THR A 144 2.69 -27.95 -40.65
CA THR A 144 2.01 -29.24 -40.47
C THR A 144 0.52 -29.12 -40.79
N CYS A 145 -0.15 -28.08 -40.32
CA CYS A 145 -1.58 -27.88 -40.59
C CYS A 145 -1.84 -27.68 -42.09
N SER A 146 -1.05 -26.86 -42.79
CA SER A 146 -1.22 -26.62 -44.23
C SER A 146 -1.01 -27.87 -45.08
N THR A 147 0.01 -28.68 -44.76
CA THR A 147 0.26 -29.94 -45.47
C THR A 147 -0.90 -30.91 -45.26
N VAL A 148 -1.38 -31.06 -44.02
CA VAL A 148 -2.52 -31.93 -43.70
C VAL A 148 -3.80 -31.44 -44.38
N ILE A 149 -4.08 -30.14 -44.35
CA ILE A 149 -5.24 -29.55 -45.04
C ILE A 149 -5.20 -29.85 -46.53
N ASN A 150 -4.03 -29.77 -47.17
CA ASN A 150 -3.90 -30.08 -48.60
C ASN A 150 -4.26 -31.55 -48.91
N TRP A 151 -3.78 -32.49 -48.09
CA TRP A 151 -4.16 -33.90 -48.25
C TRP A 151 -5.64 -34.15 -47.99
N VAL A 152 -6.24 -33.48 -47.00
CA VAL A 152 -7.68 -33.57 -46.72
C VAL A 152 -8.51 -33.02 -47.88
N MET A 153 -8.08 -31.94 -48.53
CA MET A 153 -8.75 -31.40 -49.72
C MET A 153 -8.75 -32.38 -50.88
N ILE A 154 -7.61 -33.05 -51.14
CA ILE A 154 -7.52 -34.10 -52.17
C ILE A 154 -8.44 -35.26 -51.83
N GLN A 155 -8.44 -35.70 -50.56
CA GLN A 155 -9.29 -36.80 -50.09
C GLN A 155 -10.79 -36.48 -50.27
N LEU A 156 -11.21 -35.26 -49.92
CA LEU A 156 -12.59 -34.82 -50.06
C LEU A 156 -13.02 -34.79 -51.54
N ALA A 157 -12.16 -34.31 -52.44
CA ALA A 157 -12.42 -34.32 -53.87
C ALA A 157 -12.57 -35.75 -54.42
N MET A 158 -11.70 -36.68 -54.00
CA MET A 158 -11.77 -38.08 -54.43
C MET A 158 -13.07 -38.76 -53.97
N VAL A 159 -13.48 -38.53 -52.72
CA VAL A 159 -14.74 -39.05 -52.17
C VAL A 159 -15.95 -38.49 -52.92
N LEU A 160 -15.96 -37.19 -53.25
CA LEU A 160 -17.03 -36.57 -54.04
C LEU A 160 -17.15 -37.17 -55.45
N LEU A 161 -16.01 -37.43 -56.12
CA LEU A 161 -16.01 -38.07 -57.44
C LEU A 161 -16.59 -39.48 -57.39
N ILE A 162 -16.19 -40.27 -56.39
CA ILE A 162 -16.72 -41.63 -56.19
C ILE A 162 -18.22 -41.57 -55.89
N PHE A 163 -18.65 -40.63 -55.04
CA PHE A 163 -20.06 -40.44 -54.70
C PHE A 163 -20.91 -40.12 -55.93
N ILE A 164 -20.49 -39.18 -56.78
CA ILE A 164 -21.19 -38.83 -58.02
C ILE A 164 -21.24 -40.06 -58.96
N TYR A 165 -20.12 -40.77 -59.11
CA TYR A 165 -20.06 -41.97 -59.93
C TYR A 165 -21.03 -43.05 -59.45
N GLN A 166 -21.09 -43.30 -58.14
CA GLN A 166 -22.02 -44.26 -57.54
C GLN A 166 -23.48 -43.88 -57.81
N VAL A 167 -23.87 -42.63 -57.57
CA VAL A 167 -25.25 -42.17 -57.81
C VAL A 167 -25.63 -42.28 -59.28
N PHE A 168 -24.72 -41.94 -60.20
CA PHE A 168 -24.96 -42.08 -61.63
C PHE A 168 -25.12 -43.55 -62.07
N TYR A 169 -24.27 -44.44 -61.54
CA TYR A 169 -24.35 -45.87 -61.86
C TYR A 169 -25.66 -46.49 -61.38
N TYR A 170 -26.05 -46.25 -60.12
CA TYR A 170 -27.30 -46.79 -59.56
C TYR A 170 -28.53 -46.19 -60.22
N SER A 171 -28.54 -44.89 -60.53
CA SER A 171 -29.65 -44.28 -61.26
C SER A 171 -29.80 -44.86 -62.67
N LYS A 172 -28.70 -45.03 -63.42
CA LYS A 172 -28.73 -45.67 -64.75
C LYS A 172 -29.27 -47.09 -64.68
N LEU A 173 -28.84 -47.89 -63.70
CA LEU A 173 -29.36 -49.24 -63.49
C LEU A 173 -30.86 -49.24 -63.16
N TYR A 174 -31.32 -48.36 -62.28
CA TYR A 174 -32.72 -48.22 -61.92
C TYR A 174 -33.60 -47.87 -63.14
N PHE A 175 -33.17 -46.91 -63.96
CA PHE A 175 -33.89 -46.55 -65.18
C PHE A 175 -33.87 -47.66 -66.25
N ALA A 176 -32.78 -48.42 -66.36
CA ALA A 176 -32.70 -49.54 -67.29
C ALA A 176 -33.56 -50.73 -66.86
N ALA A 177 -33.70 -50.96 -65.54
CA ALA A 177 -34.59 -51.98 -64.99
C ALA A 177 -36.07 -51.61 -65.21
N LYS A 178 -36.45 -50.36 -64.95
CA LYS A 178 -37.83 -49.89 -65.16
C LYS A 178 -38.32 -50.04 -66.61
N ARG A 179 -37.43 -49.86 -67.59
CA ARG A 179 -37.76 -50.02 -69.02
C ARG A 179 -37.97 -51.47 -69.49
N LYS A 180 -37.74 -52.46 -68.63
CA LYS A 180 -38.03 -53.88 -68.94
C LYS A 180 -39.37 -54.36 -68.36
N GLU A 181 -40.03 -53.53 -67.57
CA GLU A 181 -41.29 -53.85 -66.88
C GLU A 181 -42.51 -53.20 -67.58
N ASP A 182 -42.28 -52.32 -68.56
CA ASP A 182 -43.24 -51.80 -69.54
C ASP A 182 -43.12 -52.57 -70.87
#